data_AF-A0A8J3GA52-F1
#
_entry.id   AF-A0A8J3GA52-F1
#
_cell.length_a   1.000
_cell.length_b   1.000
_cell.length_c   1.000
_cell.angle_alpha   90.00
_cell.angle_beta   90.00
_cell.angle_gamma   90.00
#
_symmetry.space_group_name_H-M   'P 1'
#
loop_
_entity.id
_entity.type
_entity.pdbx_description
1 polymer ?
#
loop_
_entity_poly.entity_id
_entity_poly.type
_entity_poly.pdbx_seq_one_letter_code
_entity_poly.pdbx_strand_id
1 'polypeptide(L)'
;MKPYSEYSAEELAMERLFIRWVRHPDDPHVSKFWVNWVQENPQQTETVESAKMLVDTVSDWEETEMSSEERTSLWELIRQSIGSIPSLVESGRQGVAPVENWSFLKWSIGIVTTVILLFLFIRETPLYTNNAESQNTKASPIDVISPAQADTSRSYSYPDSTKNKIGIK
;
A
#
# COMPACT_ATOMS: atom_id res chain seq x y z
N MET A 1 -0.14 2.94 5.56
CA MET A 1 1.07 2.10 5.66
C MET A 1 0.62 0.71 6.05
N LYS A 2 1.20 -0.33 5.44
CA LYS A 2 0.89 -1.73 5.72
C LYS A 2 1.35 -2.08 7.15
N PRO A 3 0.59 -2.82 7.96
CA PRO A 3 1.04 -3.22 9.29
C PRO A 3 2.13 -4.29 9.18
N TYR A 4 3.06 -4.35 10.14
CA TYR A 4 4.14 -5.36 10.16
C TYR A 4 3.61 -6.79 10.21
N SER A 5 2.38 -7.00 10.68
CA SER A 5 1.71 -8.30 10.69
C SER A 5 1.33 -8.82 9.30
N GLU A 6 1.48 -8.02 8.26
CA GLU A 6 1.26 -8.46 6.88
C GLU A 6 2.58 -8.54 6.09
N TYR A 7 3.71 -8.19 6.71
CA TYR A 7 4.99 -8.14 6.03
C TYR A 7 5.46 -9.55 5.71
N SER A 8 6.00 -9.74 4.50
CA SER A 8 6.74 -10.95 4.20
C SER A 8 8.11 -10.93 4.88
N ALA A 9 8.80 -12.07 4.91
CA ALA A 9 10.14 -12.16 5.49
C ALA A 9 11.13 -11.20 4.79
N GLU A 10 11.00 -11.03 3.47
CA GLU A 10 11.83 -10.13 2.66
C GLU A 10 11.54 -8.66 2.97
N GLU A 11 10.26 -8.28 3.08
CA GLU A 11 9.87 -6.91 3.44
C GLU A 11 10.39 -6.54 4.84
N LEU A 12 10.33 -7.49 5.78
CA LEU A 12 10.82 -7.32 7.14
C LEU A 12 12.36 -7.24 7.17
N ALA A 13 13.04 -8.08 6.38
CA ALA A 13 14.50 -8.09 6.24
C ALA A 13 15.06 -6.82 5.55
N MET A 14 14.24 -6.09 4.79
CA MET A 14 14.61 -4.78 4.23
C MET A 14 14.34 -3.62 5.18
N GLU A 15 13.62 -3.84 6.28
CA GLU A 15 13.24 -2.75 7.18
C GLU A 15 14.41 -2.32 8.07
N ARG A 16 14.74 -1.02 8.00
CA ARG A 16 15.95 -0.48 8.64
C ARG A 16 16.00 -0.71 10.14
N LEU A 17 14.87 -0.56 10.84
CA LEU A 17 14.81 -0.79 12.29
C LEU A 17 14.89 -2.27 12.64
N PHE A 18 14.38 -3.15 11.76
CA PHE A 18 14.48 -4.58 11.93
C PHE A 18 15.93 -5.05 11.75
N ILE A 19 16.58 -4.65 10.66
CA ILE A 19 17.99 -4.94 10.39
C ILE A 19 18.86 -4.49 11.57
N ARG A 20 18.64 -3.28 12.07
CA ARG A 20 19.39 -2.74 13.23
C ARG A 20 19.20 -3.59 14.48
N TRP A 21 17.99 -4.07 14.75
CA TRP A 21 17.72 -4.93 15.89
C TRP A 21 18.41 -6.30 15.76
N VAL A 22 18.40 -6.89 14.57
CA VAL A 22 19.08 -8.17 14.32
C VAL A 22 20.59 -8.03 14.45
N ARG A 23 21.18 -6.97 13.88
CA ARG A 23 22.65 -6.71 13.94
C ARG A 23 23.13 -6.22 15.31
N HIS A 24 22.30 -5.47 16.03
CA HIS A 24 22.64 -4.87 17.33
C HIS A 24 21.53 -5.14 18.34
N PRO A 25 21.40 -6.39 18.84
CA PRO A 25 20.35 -6.76 19.78
C PRO A 25 20.42 -6.00 21.12
N ASP A 26 21.60 -5.47 21.46
CA ASP A 26 21.86 -4.70 22.67
C ASP A 26 21.31 -3.26 22.62
N ASP A 27 20.88 -2.76 21.45
CA ASP A 27 20.30 -1.42 21.33
C ASP A 27 18.90 -1.38 21.96
N PRO A 28 18.72 -0.71 23.13
CA PRO A 28 17.47 -0.76 23.88
C PRO A 28 16.30 -0.10 23.14
N HIS A 29 16.58 0.84 22.23
CA HIS A 29 15.54 1.61 21.54
C HIS A 29 14.79 0.78 20.50
N VAL A 30 15.49 -0.11 19.81
CA VAL A 30 14.88 -1.01 18.80
C VAL A 30 14.53 -2.36 19.41
N SER A 31 15.33 -2.87 20.35
CA SER A 31 15.13 -4.20 20.94
C SER A 31 13.82 -4.31 21.71
N LYS A 32 13.46 -3.29 22.51
CA LYS A 32 12.19 -3.28 23.26
C LYS A 32 10.97 -3.41 22.35
N PHE A 33 10.98 -2.73 21.20
CA PHE A 33 9.86 -2.78 20.26
C PHE A 33 9.73 -4.17 19.65
N TRP A 34 10.79 -4.71 19.06
CA TRP A 34 10.73 -5.98 18.34
C TRP A 34 10.52 -7.18 19.26
N VAL A 35 11.09 -7.18 20.46
CA VAL A 35 10.83 -8.23 21.46
C VAL A 35 9.35 -8.25 21.85
N ASN A 36 8.76 -7.09 22.15
CA ASN A 36 7.35 -7.00 22.50
C ASN A 36 6.46 -7.40 21.30
N TRP A 37 6.80 -6.93 20.10
CA TRP A 37 6.03 -7.23 18.91
C TRP A 37 6.00 -8.73 18.59
N VAL A 38 7.13 -9.42 18.73
CA VAL A 38 7.20 -10.89 18.54
C VAL A 38 6.39 -11.63 19.60
N GLN A 39 6.40 -11.16 20.86
CA GLN A 39 5.57 -11.74 21.93
C GLN A 39 4.07 -11.56 21.67
N GLU A 40 3.67 -10.41 21.13
CA GLU A 40 2.27 -10.12 20.77
C GLU A 40 1.82 -10.83 19.48
N ASN A 41 2.75 -11.23 18.61
CA ASN A 41 2.48 -11.83 17.31
C ASN A 41 3.16 -13.20 17.15
N PRO A 42 2.79 -14.22 17.96
CA PRO A 42 3.42 -15.54 17.90
C PRO A 42 3.25 -16.23 16.53
N GLN A 43 2.20 -15.86 15.79
CA GLN A 43 1.94 -16.39 14.45
C GLN A 43 2.96 -15.91 13.41
N GLN A 44 3.70 -14.84 13.71
CA GLN A 44 4.73 -14.28 12.83
C GLN A 44 6.14 -14.77 13.18
N THR A 45 6.29 -15.70 14.11
CA THR A 45 7.59 -16.22 14.54
C THR A 45 8.39 -16.81 13.37
N GLU A 46 7.74 -17.60 12.50
CA GLU A 46 8.38 -18.21 11.33
C GLU A 46 8.85 -17.14 10.31
N THR A 47 8.03 -16.12 10.07
CA THR A 47 8.36 -14.97 9.22
C THR A 47 9.55 -14.19 9.77
N VAL A 48 9.59 -13.97 11.09
CA VAL A 48 10.68 -13.26 11.77
C VAL A 48 11.98 -14.06 11.73
N GLU A 49 11.91 -15.37 11.95
CA GLU A 49 13.08 -16.25 11.88
C GLU A 49 13.66 -16.28 10.46
N SER A 50 12.79 -16.41 9.46
CA SER A 50 13.18 -16.34 8.04
C SER A 50 13.83 -14.98 7.71
N ALA A 51 13.25 -13.88 8.18
CA ALA A 51 13.79 -12.55 7.98
C ALA A 51 15.15 -12.35 8.66
N LYS A 52 15.33 -12.89 9.88
CA LYS A 52 16.64 -12.88 10.59
C LYS A 52 17.70 -13.60 9.77
N MET A 53 17.39 -14.79 9.26
CA MET A 53 18.30 -15.56 8.42
C MET A 53 18.72 -14.78 7.17
N LEU A 54 17.78 -14.06 6.52
CA LEU A 54 18.09 -13.19 5.38
C LEU A 54 19.01 -12.04 5.77
N VAL A 55 18.73 -11.38 6.90
CA VAL A 55 19.58 -10.28 7.39
C VAL A 55 20.98 -10.79 7.70
N ASP A 56 21.12 -11.92 8.40
CA ASP A 56 22.43 -12.49 8.75
C ASP A 56 23.21 -12.89 7.50
N THR A 57 22.57 -13.59 6.55
CA THR A 57 23.19 -13.99 5.27
C THR A 57 23.71 -12.80 4.47
N VAL A 58 22.99 -11.67 4.49
CA VAL A 58 23.37 -10.45 3.76
C VAL A 58 24.27 -9.54 4.59
N SER A 59 24.40 -9.74 5.90
CA SER A 59 25.22 -8.90 6.79
C SER A 59 26.60 -9.48 7.07
N ASP A 60 26.86 -10.72 6.63
CA ASP A 60 28.15 -11.41 6.74
C ASP A 60 29.29 -10.78 5.90
N TRP A 61 29.03 -9.71 5.14
CA TRP A 61 30.13 -8.84 4.72
C TRP A 61 30.59 -8.09 5.98
N GLU A 62 31.67 -8.58 6.59
CA GLU A 62 32.31 -7.89 7.69
C GLU A 62 32.50 -6.42 7.30
N GLU A 63 31.74 -5.53 7.94
CA GLU A 63 32.28 -4.24 8.35
C GLU A 63 33.43 -4.60 9.29
N THR A 64 34.59 -4.91 8.72
CA THR A 64 35.84 -4.87 9.47
C THR A 64 35.88 -3.45 10.01
N GLU A 65 35.45 -3.26 11.25
CA GLU A 65 35.44 -1.96 11.89
C GLU A 65 36.89 -1.54 11.97
N MET A 66 37.33 -0.78 10.96
CA MET A 66 38.66 -0.24 10.92
C MET A 66 38.85 0.54 12.20
N SER A 67 39.88 0.22 12.95
CA SER A 67 40.24 0.94 14.16
C SER A 67 40.38 2.43 13.84
N SER A 68 40.18 3.27 14.86
CA SER A 68 40.32 4.72 14.66
C SER A 68 41.71 5.12 14.14
N GLU A 69 42.73 4.33 14.49
CA GLU A 69 44.10 4.49 14.01
C GLU A 69 44.20 4.18 12.51
N GLU A 70 43.69 3.03 12.06
CA GLU A 70 43.69 2.65 10.64
C GLU A 70 42.93 3.65 9.76
N ARG A 71 41.80 4.18 10.24
CA ARG A 71 41.06 5.25 9.56
C ARG A 71 41.92 6.50 9.40
N THR A 72 42.64 6.88 10.45
CA THR A 72 43.50 8.08 10.45
C THR A 72 44.66 7.91 9.48
N SER A 73 45.33 6.76 9.50
CA SER A 73 46.41 6.43 8.57
C SER A 73 45.93 6.39 7.11
N LEU A 74 44.74 5.86 6.83
CA LEU A 74 44.14 5.92 5.48
C LEU A 74 43.86 7.36 5.03
N TRP A 75 43.32 8.21 5.92
CA TRP A 75 43.08 9.61 5.59
C TRP A 75 44.38 10.37 5.32
N GLU A 76 45.45 10.08 6.06
CA GLU A 76 46.78 10.64 5.79
C GLU A 76 47.32 10.19 4.43
N LEU A 77 47.16 8.90 4.09
CA LEU A 77 47.56 8.36 2.79
C LEU A 77 46.80 9.02 1.63
N ILE A 78 45.48 9.20 1.76
CA ILE A 78 44.65 9.91 0.77
C ILE A 78 45.12 11.35 0.61
N ARG A 79 45.43 12.05 1.71
CA ARG A 79 45.91 13.44 1.64
C ARG A 79 47.27 13.55 0.95
N GLN A 80 48.15 12.59 1.18
CA GLN A 80 49.45 12.51 0.50
C GLN A 80 49.29 12.20 -1.00
N SER A 81 48.38 11.28 -1.37
CA SER A 81 48.17 10.92 -2.78
C SER A 81 47.60 12.08 -3.60
N ILE A 82 46.66 12.86 -3.05
CA ILE A 82 46.11 14.05 -3.70
C ILE A 82 47.18 15.13 -3.92
N GLY A 83 48.05 15.36 -2.95
CA GLY A 83 49.14 16.34 -3.06
C GLY A 83 50.22 15.95 -4.06
N SER A 84 50.31 14.67 -4.42
CA SER A 84 51.31 14.13 -5.34
C SER A 84 50.88 14.08 -6.80
N ILE A 85 49.68 14.54 -7.15
CA ILE A 85 49.25 14.70 -8.54
C ILE A 85 49.88 15.99 -9.07
N PRO A 86 50.96 15.95 -9.87
CA PRO A 86 51.45 17.16 -10.53
C PRO A 86 50.29 17.73 -11.36
N SER A 87 50.03 19.01 -11.13
CA SER A 87 48.97 19.82 -11.71
C SER A 87 48.82 19.62 -13.23
N LEU A 88 47.94 18.71 -13.63
CA LEU A 88 47.27 18.74 -14.94
C LEU A 88 45.87 19.41 -14.84
N VAL A 89 45.53 19.93 -13.66
CA VAL A 89 44.24 20.60 -13.38
C VAL A 89 44.37 22.11 -13.62
N GLU A 90 44.63 22.50 -14.86
CA GLU A 90 44.46 23.90 -15.31
C GLU A 90 43.32 24.04 -16.33
N SER A 91 42.49 23.01 -16.52
CA SER A 91 41.28 23.12 -17.34
C SER A 91 40.09 22.51 -16.61
N GLY A 92 39.16 23.36 -16.15
CA GLY A 92 37.88 22.88 -15.63
C GLY A 92 37.29 23.63 -14.43
N ARG A 93 37.58 24.92 -14.23
CA ARG A 93 36.64 25.78 -13.48
C ARG A 93 35.39 26.01 -14.31
N GLN A 94 34.50 25.02 -14.35
CA GLN A 94 33.09 25.26 -14.63
C GLN A 94 32.37 25.23 -13.29
N GLY A 95 31.92 26.41 -12.86
CA GLY A 95 31.05 26.54 -11.70
C GLY A 95 29.75 25.78 -11.98
N VAL A 96 29.55 24.70 -11.26
CA VAL A 96 28.23 24.06 -11.18
C VAL A 96 27.32 25.01 -10.42
N ALA A 97 26.42 25.67 -11.14
CA ALA A 97 25.33 26.43 -10.54
C ALA A 97 24.48 25.48 -9.67
N PRO A 98 24.02 25.91 -8.48
CA PRO A 98 23.14 25.10 -7.67
C PRO A 98 21.79 25.01 -8.39
N VAL A 99 21.43 23.80 -8.85
CA VAL A 99 20.09 23.51 -9.34
C VAL A 99 19.12 23.50 -8.15
N GLU A 100 18.65 24.70 -7.83
CA GLU A 100 17.53 25.00 -6.95
C GLU A 100 16.24 24.46 -7.58
N ASN A 101 15.95 23.18 -7.38
CA ASN A 101 14.66 22.59 -7.75
C ASN A 101 13.77 22.42 -6.50
N TRP A 102 13.55 23.54 -5.79
CA TRP A 102 12.67 23.66 -4.61
C TRP A 102 11.17 23.75 -4.99
N SER A 103 10.85 23.66 -6.27
CA SER A 103 9.49 23.81 -6.80
C SER A 103 8.56 22.63 -6.52
N PHE A 104 9.09 21.44 -6.18
CA PHE A 104 8.25 20.26 -5.89
C PHE A 104 7.60 20.27 -4.50
N LEU A 105 8.06 21.12 -3.57
CA LEU A 105 7.53 21.15 -2.20
C LEU A 105 6.32 22.08 -2.04
N LYS A 106 6.02 22.93 -3.02
CA LYS A 106 4.93 23.92 -2.93
C LYS A 106 3.58 23.45 -3.51
N TRP A 107 3.50 22.28 -4.15
CA TRP A 107 2.27 21.77 -4.76
C TRP A 107 1.54 20.66 -3.97
N SER A 108 1.97 20.35 -2.74
CA SER A 108 1.32 19.33 -1.90
C SER A 108 0.15 19.84 -1.06
N ILE A 109 0.09 21.15 -0.74
CA ILE A 109 -0.99 21.73 0.08
C ILE A 109 -2.34 21.70 -0.66
N GLY A 110 -2.34 21.95 -1.98
CA GLY A 110 -3.57 21.96 -2.78
C GLY A 110 -4.24 20.59 -2.85
N ILE A 111 -3.44 19.51 -2.95
CA ILE A 111 -3.92 18.13 -3.10
C ILE A 111 -4.46 17.59 -1.76
N VAL A 112 -3.77 17.86 -0.66
CA VAL A 112 -4.22 17.41 0.68
C VAL A 112 -5.52 18.10 1.10
N THR A 113 -5.66 19.40 0.82
CA THR A 113 -6.89 20.15 1.12
C THR A 113 -8.08 19.69 0.27
N THR A 114 -7.88 19.37 -1.01
CA THR A 114 -8.96 18.83 -1.85
C THR A 114 -9.41 17.44 -1.41
N VAL A 115 -8.49 16.55 -1.04
CA VAL A 115 -8.84 15.20 -0.56
C VAL A 115 -9.59 15.26 0.78
N ILE A 116 -9.19 16.16 1.70
CA ILE A 116 -9.88 16.35 2.98
C ILE A 116 -11.28 16.94 2.77
N LEU A 117 -11.44 17.93 1.89
CA LEU A 117 -12.77 18.49 1.59
C LEU A 117 -13.68 17.47 0.90
N LEU A 118 -13.16 16.65 0.00
CA LEU A 118 -13.92 15.58 -0.66
C LEU A 118 -14.34 14.49 0.35
N PHE A 119 -13.46 14.15 1.29
CA PHE A 119 -13.76 13.20 2.36
C PHE A 119 -14.83 13.71 3.34
N LEU A 120 -14.80 15.00 3.67
CA LEU A 120 -15.83 15.63 4.51
C LEU A 120 -17.16 15.79 3.78
N PHE A 121 -17.14 16.05 2.47
CA PHE A 121 -18.35 16.16 1.65
C PHE A 121 -19.08 14.81 1.51
N ILE A 122 -18.36 13.69 1.44
CA ILE A 122 -18.96 12.34 1.41
C ILE A 122 -19.63 12.00 2.75
N ARG A 123 -19.10 12.49 3.89
CA ARG A 123 -19.67 12.25 5.23
C ARG A 123 -21.02 12.93 5.47
N GLU A 124 -21.34 14.02 4.77
CA GLU A 124 -22.54 14.84 4.97
C GLU A 124 -23.68 14.51 3.99
N THR A 125 -23.61 13.41 3.22
CA THR A 125 -24.78 13.00 2.40
C THR A 125 -25.70 12.09 3.22
N PRO A 126 -26.82 12.58 3.79
CA PRO A 126 -27.87 11.67 4.24
C PRO A 126 -28.36 10.93 2.99
N LEU A 127 -28.19 9.61 2.99
CA LEU A 127 -28.78 8.73 1.99
C LEU A 127 -30.28 9.03 1.94
N TYR A 128 -30.71 9.59 0.80
CA TYR A 128 -32.12 9.72 0.48
C TYR A 128 -32.63 8.30 0.20
N THR A 129 -32.96 7.57 1.27
CA THR A 129 -33.61 6.28 1.18
C THR A 129 -35.08 6.56 0.87
N ASN A 130 -35.48 6.41 -0.39
CA ASN A 130 -36.88 6.25 -0.76
C ASN A 130 -37.11 4.76 -0.98
N ASN A 131 -37.49 4.06 0.08
CA ASN A 131 -38.08 2.74 -0.03
C ASN A 131 -39.59 2.87 0.13
N ALA A 132 -40.27 2.37 -0.89
CA ALA A 132 -41.70 2.17 -1.08
C ALA A 132 -42.56 2.12 0.20
N GLU A 133 -43.58 2.96 0.24
CA GLU A 133 -44.77 2.73 1.05
C GLU A 133 -45.93 2.35 0.13
N SER A 134 -46.30 1.07 0.24
CA SER A 134 -47.44 0.46 -0.43
C SER A 134 -48.74 1.06 0.11
N GLN A 135 -49.45 1.81 -0.71
CA GLN A 135 -50.83 2.21 -0.42
C GLN A 135 -51.77 1.22 -1.12
N ASN A 136 -52.26 0.24 -0.38
CA ASN A 136 -53.48 -0.47 -0.74
C ASN A 136 -54.44 -0.45 0.46
N THR A 137 -55.73 -0.20 0.17
CA THR A 137 -56.93 -0.16 1.05
C THR A 137 -57.06 1.03 2.03
N LYS A 138 -58.16 1.82 2.10
CA LYS A 138 -59.59 1.50 1.93
C LYS A 138 -60.52 2.77 1.91
N ALA A 139 -61.54 2.78 1.02
CA ALA A 139 -62.88 3.45 1.06
C ALA A 139 -62.97 5.01 1.10
N SER A 140 -63.86 5.77 0.43
CA SER A 140 -65.08 5.69 -0.45
C SER A 140 -65.40 7.16 -0.90
N PRO A 141 -66.49 7.59 -1.60
CA PRO A 141 -67.52 6.93 -2.44
C PRO A 141 -67.78 7.61 -3.83
N ILE A 142 -68.31 6.82 -4.78
CA ILE A 142 -69.42 7.09 -5.75
C ILE A 142 -69.32 8.20 -6.85
N ASP A 143 -69.84 7.81 -8.03
CA ASP A 143 -70.27 8.57 -9.24
C ASP A 143 -69.23 8.76 -10.38
N VAL A 144 -69.46 8.51 -11.68
CA VAL A 144 -70.62 8.07 -12.50
C VAL A 144 -70.14 7.88 -13.98
N ILE A 145 -70.80 7.00 -14.77
CA ILE A 145 -70.79 6.82 -16.27
C ILE A 145 -69.87 5.73 -16.93
N SER A 146 -70.49 4.55 -17.13
CA SER A 146 -70.66 3.66 -18.33
C SER A 146 -70.26 4.14 -19.76
N PRO A 147 -70.35 3.31 -20.85
CA PRO A 147 -70.05 1.89 -21.07
C PRO A 147 -69.17 1.61 -22.32
N ALA A 148 -68.83 0.33 -22.54
CA ALA A 148 -69.03 -0.43 -23.80
C ALA A 148 -67.80 -1.11 -24.47
N GLN A 149 -68.12 -2.28 -25.06
CA GLN A 149 -67.44 -3.08 -26.10
C GLN A 149 -66.48 -4.17 -25.55
N ALA A 150 -66.90 -5.46 -25.55
CA ALA A 150 -66.91 -6.42 -26.68
C ALA A 150 -65.47 -6.92 -26.98
N ASP A 151 -65.12 -8.17 -27.29
CA ASP A 151 -65.75 -9.49 -27.48
C ASP A 151 -64.55 -10.43 -27.76
N THR A 152 -64.78 -11.75 -27.80
CA THR A 152 -63.98 -12.78 -28.49
C THR A 152 -62.72 -13.36 -27.85
N SER A 153 -62.93 -14.48 -27.14
CA SER A 153 -62.40 -15.82 -27.44
C SER A 153 -61.14 -15.96 -28.31
N ARG A 154 -60.06 -16.53 -27.76
CA ARG A 154 -59.20 -17.49 -28.49
C ARG A 154 -58.44 -18.43 -27.55
N SER A 155 -58.93 -19.65 -27.51
CA SER A 155 -58.21 -20.87 -27.11
C SER A 155 -57.23 -21.26 -28.21
N TYR A 156 -56.00 -21.66 -27.88
CA TYR A 156 -55.26 -22.67 -28.66
C TYR A 156 -54.31 -23.50 -27.78
N SER A 157 -54.31 -24.78 -28.13
CA SER A 157 -53.69 -25.96 -27.51
C SER A 157 -52.23 -26.17 -27.96
N TYR A 158 -51.48 -26.92 -27.14
CA TYR A 158 -50.09 -27.39 -27.32
C TYR A 158 -49.82 -28.11 -28.66
N PRO A 159 -48.52 -28.27 -29.00
CA PRO A 159 -48.03 -29.64 -29.02
C PRO A 159 -46.68 -29.88 -28.32
N ASP A 160 -46.63 -31.12 -27.82
CA ASP A 160 -45.54 -31.92 -27.27
C ASP A 160 -44.36 -32.11 -28.25
N SER A 161 -43.14 -32.17 -27.72
CA SER A 161 -41.96 -32.70 -28.41
C SER A 161 -40.94 -33.17 -27.38
N THR A 162 -41.03 -34.46 -27.08
CA THR A 162 -40.05 -35.21 -26.31
C THR A 162 -38.88 -35.68 -27.18
N LYS A 163 -37.71 -35.83 -26.53
CA LYS A 163 -36.56 -36.69 -26.89
C LYS A 163 -35.62 -36.23 -28.01
N ASN A 164 -34.35 -35.98 -27.65
CA ASN A 164 -33.26 -36.74 -28.26
C ASN A 164 -32.04 -36.89 -27.33
N LYS A 165 -31.70 -38.15 -27.01
CA LYS A 165 -30.36 -38.61 -26.59
C LYS A 165 -29.52 -38.73 -27.89
N ILE A 166 -28.20 -38.64 -27.93
CA ILE A 166 -27.17 -39.69 -27.73
C ILE A 166 -25.91 -39.12 -28.43
N GLY A 167 -24.71 -39.37 -27.90
CA GLY A 167 -23.54 -39.57 -28.77
C GLY A 167 -22.25 -38.87 -28.32
N ILE A 168 -21.56 -39.47 -27.34
CA ILE A 168 -20.13 -39.24 -27.10
C ILE A 168 -19.36 -40.14 -28.07
N LYS A 169 -18.37 -39.59 -28.76
CA LYS A 169 -17.25 -40.34 -29.32
C LYS A 169 -16.00 -39.50 -29.27
#